data_AF-A0A5N5TEY4-F1
#
_entry.id   AF-A0A5N5TEY4-F1
#
_cell.length_a   1.000
_cell.length_b   1.000
_cell.length_c   1.000
_cell.angle_alpha   90.00
_cell.angle_beta   90.00
_cell.angle_gamma   90.00
#
_symmetry.space_group_name_H-M   'P 1'
#
loop_
_entity.id
_entity.type
_entity.pdbx_description
1 polymer ?
#
loop_
_entity_poly.entity_id
_entity_poly.type
_entity_poly.pdbx_seq_one_letter_code
_entity_poly.pdbx_strand_id
1 'polypeptide(L)'
;MLRLIFDYYLTAAFDEETLLVLVNAIYFKSDWDVKFHEDATIDSPFWVSHSQQIFVKMMRKTSKCRWKMHLKDMEAGLLALDYKGSRMCFVILLPDANDGLSNLEEKLESVDIGELDRDAVSTYVNLFLPKFKLEEELELNSVLQNLGLTDMFKKDTCDLSGISSSSAAYVSQVIHKAFLDVTEEGCEAAAATRICMLYLLSFSLINKY
;
A
#
# COMPACT_ATOMS: atom_id res chain seq x y z
N MET A 1 8.07 11.06 9.84
CA MET A 1 7.36 9.82 9.45
C MET A 1 8.33 8.72 9.04
N LEU A 2 9.12 8.88 7.97
CA LEU A 2 10.16 7.90 7.58
C LEU A 2 11.07 7.47 8.73
N ARG A 3 11.52 8.41 9.57
CA ARG A 3 12.34 8.09 10.75
C ARG A 3 11.66 7.11 11.72
N LEU A 4 10.35 7.24 11.95
CA LEU A 4 9.60 6.33 12.83
C LEU A 4 9.46 4.95 12.20
N ILE A 5 9.33 4.87 10.87
CA ILE A 5 9.31 3.61 10.14
C ILE A 5 10.68 2.92 10.24
N PHE A 6 11.77 3.65 10.03
CA PHE A 6 13.11 3.11 10.20
C PHE A 6 13.42 2.70 11.64
N ASP A 7 13.06 3.52 12.63
CA ASP A 7 13.27 3.21 14.04
C ASP A 7 12.51 1.92 14.41
N TYR A 8 11.27 1.73 13.92
CA TYR A 8 10.52 0.48 14.09
C TYR A 8 11.25 -0.73 13.51
N TYR A 9 11.79 -0.62 12.30
CA TYR A 9 12.49 -1.72 11.64
C TYR A 9 13.85 -2.06 12.25
N LEU A 10 14.52 -1.10 12.87
CA LEU A 10 15.87 -1.23 13.42
C LEU A 10 15.89 -1.75 14.87
N THR A 11 14.79 -1.69 15.61
CA THR A 11 14.75 -2.14 17.02
C THR A 11 14.16 -3.53 17.22
N ALA A 12 13.43 -4.07 16.25
CA ALA A 12 12.53 -5.20 16.50
C ALA A 12 13.08 -6.61 16.16
N ALA A 13 14.21 -6.77 15.46
CA ALA A 13 14.49 -8.07 14.84
C ALA A 13 15.97 -8.39 14.54
N PHE A 14 16.91 -7.99 15.39
CA PHE A 14 18.31 -8.39 15.23
C PHE A 14 18.73 -9.30 16.37
N ASP A 15 19.13 -10.51 16.01
CA ASP A 15 19.75 -11.49 16.89
C ASP A 15 21.11 -11.92 16.34
N GLU A 16 21.80 -12.82 17.05
CA GLU A 16 23.12 -13.31 16.66
C GLU A 16 23.10 -14.14 15.36
N GLU A 17 21.92 -14.56 14.88
CA GLU A 17 21.74 -15.33 13.65
C GLU A 17 21.48 -14.44 12.42
N THR A 18 21.21 -13.14 12.65
CA THR A 18 20.93 -12.17 11.60
C THR A 18 22.17 -11.88 10.76
N LEU A 19 22.10 -12.25 9.48
CA LEU A 19 23.17 -12.02 8.51
C LEU A 19 23.06 -10.65 7.85
N LEU A 20 21.90 -10.40 7.24
CA LEU A 20 21.69 -9.25 6.37
C LEU A 20 20.24 -8.79 6.45
N VAL A 21 20.06 -7.48 6.43
CA VAL A 21 18.74 -6.84 6.42
C VAL A 21 18.71 -5.86 5.27
N LEU A 22 17.81 -6.08 4.32
CA LEU A 22 17.54 -5.15 3.22
C LEU A 22 16.32 -4.32 3.57
N VAL A 23 16.45 -3.00 3.49
CA VAL A 23 15.35 -2.07 3.73
C VAL A 23 15.16 -1.18 2.51
N ASN A 24 13.95 -1.16 1.98
CA ASN A 24 13.51 -0.17 1.00
C ASN A 24 12.48 0.75 1.67
N ALA A 25 12.58 2.06 1.45
CA ALA A 25 11.61 3.02 1.97
C ALA A 25 11.23 4.03 0.90
N ILE A 26 9.94 4.36 0.85
CA ILE A 26 9.35 5.31 -0.07
C ILE A 26 8.55 6.34 0.74
N TYR A 27 8.66 7.60 0.35
CA TYR A 27 7.90 8.69 0.95
C TYR A 27 7.37 9.60 -0.15
N PHE A 28 6.10 9.94 0.00
CA PHE A 28 5.37 10.80 -0.89
C PHE A 28 4.62 11.84 -0.06
N LYS A 29 4.76 13.11 -0.41
CA LYS A 29 3.96 14.17 0.16
C LYS A 29 3.67 15.18 -0.93
N SER A 30 2.41 15.41 -1.21
CA SER A 30 2.03 16.39 -2.21
C SER A 30 0.69 17.02 -1.90
N ASP A 31 0.61 18.30 -2.20
CA ASP A 31 -0.64 19.06 -2.20
C ASP A 31 -1.52 18.65 -3.38
N TRP A 32 -2.83 18.69 -3.20
CA TRP A 32 -3.78 18.65 -4.32
C TRP A 32 -3.53 19.84 -5.25
N ASP A 33 -3.69 19.65 -6.56
CA ASP A 33 -3.62 20.76 -7.53
C ASP A 33 -4.71 21.81 -7.23
N VAL A 34 -5.92 21.32 -6.95
CA VAL A 34 -7.02 22.12 -6.38
C VAL A 34 -7.36 21.54 -5.01
N LYS A 35 -7.10 22.29 -3.93
CA LYS A 35 -7.35 21.87 -2.54
C LYS A 35 -8.84 21.82 -2.20
N PHE A 36 -9.17 21.09 -1.14
CA PHE A 36 -10.49 21.21 -0.50
C PHE A 36 -10.44 22.38 0.49
N HIS A 37 -11.58 23.03 0.74
CA HIS A 37 -11.69 24.03 1.79
C HIS A 37 -12.08 23.33 3.10
N GLU A 38 -11.34 23.59 4.19
CA GLU A 38 -11.62 22.99 5.51
C GLU A 38 -13.04 23.30 6.00
N ASP A 39 -13.55 24.50 5.74
CA ASP A 39 -14.91 24.91 6.10
C ASP A 39 -16.01 24.12 5.35
N ALA A 40 -15.66 23.43 4.26
CA ALA A 40 -16.57 22.56 3.51
C ALA A 40 -16.57 21.10 4.02
N THR A 41 -15.66 20.75 4.93
CA THR A 41 -15.60 19.42 5.55
C THR A 41 -16.66 19.29 6.62
N ILE A 42 -17.57 18.33 6.47
CA ILE A 42 -18.65 18.09 7.44
C ILE A 42 -18.77 16.62 7.79
N ASP A 43 -19.34 16.33 8.96
CA ASP A 43 -19.69 14.94 9.32
C ASP A 43 -20.75 14.42 8.34
N SER A 44 -20.48 13.28 7.70
CA SER A 44 -21.39 12.63 6.75
C SER A 44 -21.36 11.12 6.94
N PRO A 45 -22.46 10.42 6.61
CA PRO A 45 -22.48 8.96 6.67
C PRO A 45 -21.55 8.35 5.62
N PHE A 46 -20.89 7.26 5.99
CA PHE A 46 -20.09 6.39 5.15
C PHE A 46 -20.55 4.94 5.34
N TRP A 47 -20.82 4.24 4.25
CA TRP A 47 -21.28 2.85 4.28
C TRP A 47 -20.07 1.93 4.42
N VAL A 48 -20.00 1.18 5.52
CA VAL A 48 -19.00 0.11 5.70
C VAL A 48 -19.56 -1.25 5.26
N SER A 49 -20.88 -1.35 5.09
CA SER A 49 -21.59 -2.49 4.51
C SER A 49 -23.01 -2.06 4.07
N HIS A 50 -23.83 -3.00 3.57
CA HIS A 50 -25.23 -2.74 3.17
C HIS A 50 -26.10 -2.13 4.26
N SER A 51 -25.82 -2.49 5.52
CA SER A 51 -26.69 -2.20 6.65
C SER A 51 -26.01 -1.34 7.71
N GLN A 52 -24.70 -1.12 7.59
CA GLN A 52 -23.93 -0.39 8.59
C GLN A 52 -23.34 0.90 8.02
N GLN A 53 -23.61 1.99 8.72
CA GLN A 53 -23.02 3.30 8.46
C GLN A 53 -22.25 3.78 9.68
N ILE A 54 -21.17 4.52 9.41
CA ILE A 54 -20.45 5.32 10.39
C ILE A 54 -20.44 6.78 9.92
N PHE A 55 -20.19 7.72 10.83
CA PHE A 55 -19.98 9.12 10.45
C PHE A 55 -18.50 9.40 10.28
N VAL A 56 -18.13 10.04 9.18
CA VAL A 56 -16.76 10.44 8.86
C VAL A 56 -16.70 11.92 8.52
N LYS A 57 -15.53 12.53 8.68
CA LYS A 57 -15.25 13.87 8.15
C LYS A 57 -15.17 13.78 6.63
N MET A 58 -16.19 14.29 5.95
CA MET A 58 -16.32 14.24 4.50
C MET A 58 -15.95 15.58 3.90
N MET A 59 -14.82 15.61 3.19
CA MET A 59 -14.35 16.78 2.46
C MET A 59 -15.19 16.97 1.20
N ARG A 60 -15.47 18.23 0.83
CA ARG A 60 -16.36 18.55 -0.30
C ARG A 60 -15.79 19.65 -1.17
N LYS A 61 -15.89 19.49 -2.49
CA LYS A 61 -15.64 20.56 -3.46
C LYS A 61 -16.32 20.28 -4.79
N THR A 62 -16.57 21.32 -5.56
CA THR A 62 -16.84 21.21 -6.99
C THR A 62 -15.56 21.56 -7.74
N SER A 63 -15.02 20.63 -8.51
CA SER A 63 -13.75 20.84 -9.23
C SER A 63 -13.79 20.17 -10.58
N LYS A 64 -12.98 20.67 -11.51
CA LYS A 64 -12.68 19.95 -12.74
C LYS A 64 -11.71 18.82 -12.42
N CYS A 65 -12.08 17.59 -12.72
CA CYS A 65 -11.28 16.40 -12.50
C CYS A 65 -11.36 15.47 -13.71
N ARG A 66 -10.39 14.57 -13.86
CA ARG A 66 -10.49 13.49 -14.84
C ARG A 66 -11.41 12.41 -14.26
N TRP A 67 -12.46 12.09 -15.01
CA TRP A 67 -13.56 11.28 -14.53
C TRP A 67 -14.12 10.39 -15.63
N LYS A 68 -14.52 9.16 -15.28
CA LYS A 68 -15.23 8.22 -16.15
C LYS A 68 -16.23 7.44 -15.32
N MET A 69 -17.51 7.50 -15.68
CA MET A 69 -18.58 6.76 -15.02
C MET A 69 -18.88 5.44 -15.72
N HIS A 70 -19.40 4.48 -14.97
CA HIS A 70 -19.95 3.23 -15.49
C HIS A 70 -18.98 2.49 -16.42
N LEU A 71 -17.79 2.22 -15.91
CA LEU A 71 -16.87 1.25 -16.52
C LEU A 71 -17.59 -0.09 -16.55
N LYS A 72 -18.24 -0.42 -17.68
CA LYS A 72 -19.21 -1.52 -17.79
C LYS A 72 -18.65 -2.85 -17.28
N ASP A 73 -17.39 -3.13 -17.59
CA ASP A 73 -16.74 -4.37 -17.19
C ASP A 73 -16.48 -4.41 -15.68
N MET A 74 -16.32 -3.25 -15.03
CA MET A 74 -15.97 -3.09 -13.62
C MET A 74 -17.15 -2.76 -12.71
N GLU A 75 -18.27 -2.27 -13.25
CA GLU A 75 -19.40 -1.74 -12.47
C GLU A 75 -18.94 -0.66 -11.47
N ALA A 76 -18.08 0.24 -11.94
CA ALA A 76 -17.44 1.27 -11.13
C ALA A 76 -17.25 2.57 -11.90
N GLY A 77 -17.02 3.66 -11.18
CA GLY A 77 -16.50 4.92 -11.70
C GLY A 77 -15.01 5.11 -11.38
N LEU A 78 -14.31 5.85 -12.24
CA LEU A 78 -12.96 6.34 -12.02
C LEU A 78 -12.97 7.84 -11.83
N LEU A 79 -12.20 8.31 -10.84
CA LEU A 79 -11.87 9.70 -10.60
C LEU A 79 -10.37 9.84 -10.36
N ALA A 80 -9.69 10.72 -11.08
CA ALA A 80 -8.29 11.08 -10.81
C ALA A 80 -8.18 12.52 -10.32
N LEU A 81 -7.47 12.69 -9.19
CA LEU A 81 -7.17 13.97 -8.56
C LEU A 81 -5.68 14.28 -8.76
N ASP A 82 -5.40 15.31 -9.53
CA ASP A 82 -4.01 15.67 -9.84
C ASP A 82 -3.34 16.36 -8.64
N TYR A 83 -2.03 16.12 -8.51
CA TYR A 83 -1.20 16.77 -7.51
C TYR A 83 -0.53 18.02 -8.08
N LYS A 84 -0.39 19.05 -7.24
CA LYS A 84 0.15 20.35 -7.64
C LYS A 84 1.55 20.22 -8.23
N GLY A 85 1.72 20.65 -9.48
CA GLY A 85 3.02 20.68 -10.16
C GLY A 85 3.65 19.30 -10.40
N SER A 86 2.86 18.22 -10.31
CA SER A 86 3.33 16.85 -10.47
C SER A 86 2.66 16.19 -11.68
N ARG A 87 3.32 15.13 -12.19
CA ARG A 87 2.71 14.21 -13.16
C ARG A 87 1.95 13.07 -12.49
N MET A 88 1.97 13.02 -11.16
CA MET A 88 1.26 12.02 -10.36
C MET A 88 -0.15 12.50 -10.07
N CYS A 89 -1.06 11.56 -9.87
CA CYS A 89 -2.43 11.80 -9.43
C CYS A 89 -2.86 10.73 -8.42
N PHE A 90 -3.93 11.02 -7.67
CA PHE A 90 -4.61 10.05 -6.82
C PHE A 90 -5.83 9.52 -7.57
N VAL A 91 -5.81 8.23 -7.91
CA VAL A 91 -6.90 7.57 -8.64
C VAL A 91 -7.82 6.87 -7.64
N ILE A 92 -9.12 7.11 -7.77
CA ILE A 92 -10.19 6.48 -7.00
C ILE A 92 -11.01 5.66 -7.98
N LEU A 93 -11.11 4.37 -7.71
CA LEU A 93 -12.12 3.50 -8.31
C LEU A 93 -13.24 3.32 -7.28
N LEU A 94 -14.43 3.77 -7.63
CA LEU A 94 -15.60 3.74 -6.75
C LEU A 94 -16.64 2.77 -7.36
N PRO A 95 -16.92 1.63 -6.73
CA PRO A 95 -18.00 0.74 -7.18
C PRO A 95 -19.34 1.47 -7.25
N ASP A 96 -20.18 1.11 -8.22
CA ASP A 96 -21.53 1.67 -8.37
C ASP A 96 -22.46 1.20 -7.22
N ALA A 97 -22.20 0.02 -6.63
CA ALA A 97 -22.92 -0.56 -5.50
C ALA A 97 -22.15 -0.40 -4.17
N ASN A 98 -22.86 -0.29 -3.05
CA ASN A 98 -22.25 -0.07 -1.72
C ASN A 98 -21.41 -1.27 -1.20
N ASP A 99 -21.69 -2.51 -1.62
CA ASP A 99 -20.84 -3.72 -1.42
C ASP A 99 -19.98 -4.08 -2.62
N GLY A 100 -19.94 -3.25 -3.66
CA GLY A 100 -19.29 -3.63 -4.91
C GLY A 100 -17.78 -3.78 -4.84
N LEU A 101 -17.14 -3.51 -3.69
CA LEU A 101 -15.69 -3.52 -3.55
C LEU A 101 -15.07 -4.88 -3.84
N SER A 102 -15.62 -5.98 -3.30
CA SER A 102 -15.06 -7.32 -3.55
C SER A 102 -15.14 -7.73 -5.02
N ASN A 103 -16.26 -7.42 -5.70
CA ASN A 103 -16.42 -7.66 -7.14
C ASN A 103 -15.44 -6.80 -7.96
N LEU A 104 -15.19 -5.56 -7.53
CA LEU A 104 -14.22 -4.67 -8.16
C LEU A 104 -12.79 -5.21 -8.01
N GLU A 105 -12.43 -5.71 -6.83
CA GLU A 105 -11.11 -6.30 -6.53
C GLU A 105 -10.80 -7.51 -7.42
N GLU A 106 -11.77 -8.41 -7.64
CA GLU A 106 -11.59 -9.56 -8.54
C GLU A 106 -11.34 -9.14 -9.99
N LYS A 107 -11.98 -8.05 -10.43
CA LYS A 107 -11.86 -7.55 -11.81
C LYS A 107 -10.56 -6.77 -12.04
N LEU A 108 -9.98 -6.20 -10.99
CA LEU A 108 -8.75 -5.39 -11.04
C LEU A 108 -7.54 -6.14 -11.62
N GLU A 109 -7.49 -7.48 -11.50
CA GLU A 109 -6.39 -8.29 -12.04
C GLU A 109 -6.18 -8.11 -13.56
N SER A 110 -7.24 -7.76 -14.28
CA SER A 110 -7.25 -7.66 -15.75
C SER A 110 -7.24 -6.23 -16.30
N VAL A 111 -7.13 -5.23 -15.42
CA VAL A 111 -7.38 -3.82 -15.76
C VAL A 111 -6.09 -3.00 -15.81
N ASP A 112 -5.87 -2.30 -16.91
CA ASP A 112 -4.86 -1.23 -16.99
C ASP A 112 -5.46 0.11 -16.51
N ILE A 113 -5.21 0.45 -15.24
CA ILE A 113 -5.66 1.71 -14.63
C ILE A 113 -5.11 2.93 -15.40
N GLY A 114 -3.90 2.83 -15.96
CA GLY A 114 -3.30 3.91 -16.74
C GLY A 114 -4.02 4.14 -18.08
N GLU A 115 -4.53 3.08 -18.70
CA GLU A 115 -5.42 3.20 -19.86
C GLU A 115 -6.76 3.86 -19.49
N LEU A 116 -7.38 3.41 -18.40
CA LEU A 116 -8.64 3.98 -17.94
C LEU A 116 -8.54 5.48 -17.63
N ASP A 117 -7.42 5.89 -17.02
CA ASP A 117 -7.11 7.27 -16.68
C ASP A 117 -6.82 8.15 -17.91
N ARG A 118 -6.18 7.58 -18.95
CA ARG A 118 -5.99 8.27 -20.25
C ARG A 118 -7.30 8.50 -20.98
N ASP A 119 -8.24 7.57 -20.87
CA ASP A 119 -9.56 7.66 -21.48
C ASP A 119 -10.56 8.51 -20.68
N ALA A 120 -10.18 8.94 -19.48
CA ALA A 120 -11.04 9.72 -18.61
C ALA A 120 -11.27 11.14 -19.14
N VAL A 121 -12.49 11.64 -19.01
CA VAL A 121 -12.86 12.96 -19.51
C VAL A 121 -12.69 13.99 -18.40
N SER A 122 -12.06 15.12 -18.72
CA SER A 122 -11.92 16.22 -17.78
C SER A 122 -13.22 17.03 -17.69
N THR A 123 -13.94 16.91 -16.57
CA THR A 123 -15.24 17.56 -16.36
C THR A 123 -15.42 18.04 -14.91
N TYR A 124 -16.38 18.94 -14.68
CA TYR A 124 -16.73 19.39 -13.33
C TYR A 124 -17.51 18.31 -12.59
N VAL A 125 -17.04 17.95 -11.40
CA VAL A 125 -17.64 16.95 -10.53
C VAL A 125 -17.90 17.54 -9.14
N ASN A 126 -19.01 17.15 -8.52
CA ASN A 126 -19.26 17.39 -7.10
C ASN A 126 -18.63 16.25 -6.31
N LEU A 127 -17.47 16.51 -5.74
CA LEU A 127 -16.65 15.51 -5.07
C LEU A 127 -16.92 15.50 -3.56
N PHE A 128 -17.15 14.29 -3.05
CA PHE A 128 -17.23 13.96 -1.63
C PHE A 128 -16.18 12.89 -1.36
N LEU A 129 -15.17 13.23 -0.54
CA LEU A 129 -14.07 12.32 -0.23
C LEU A 129 -13.86 12.32 1.29
N PRO A 130 -13.88 11.16 1.97
CA PRO A 130 -13.54 11.10 3.38
C PRO A 130 -12.12 11.63 3.62
N LYS A 131 -11.93 12.36 4.72
CA LYS A 131 -10.61 12.59 5.32
C LYS A 131 -10.26 11.37 6.16
N PHE A 132 -9.15 10.71 5.87
CA PHE A 132 -8.80 9.46 6.54
C PHE A 132 -7.29 9.26 6.67
N LYS A 133 -6.94 8.38 7.60
CA LYS A 133 -5.58 7.87 7.79
C LYS A 133 -5.64 6.35 7.76
N LEU A 134 -4.69 5.73 7.08
CA LEU A 134 -4.48 4.29 7.04
C LEU A 134 -3.06 4.00 7.49
N GLU A 135 -2.90 3.03 8.38
CA GLU A 135 -1.60 2.48 8.76
C GLU A 135 -1.75 0.96 8.81
N GLU A 136 -0.94 0.26 8.02
CA GLU A 136 -1.00 -1.20 7.89
C GLU A 136 0.40 -1.79 7.94
N GLU A 137 0.51 -2.97 8.56
CA GLU A 137 1.73 -3.76 8.62
C GLU A 137 1.42 -5.20 8.23
N LEU A 138 2.17 -5.71 7.25
CA LEU A 138 1.95 -7.02 6.64
C LEU A 138 3.23 -7.86 6.70
N GLU A 139 3.10 -9.11 7.15
CA GLU A 139 4.12 -10.13 6.91
C GLU A 139 3.87 -10.78 5.54
N LEU A 140 4.76 -10.55 4.60
CA LEU A 140 4.60 -10.94 3.20
C LEU A 140 5.05 -12.38 2.91
N ASN A 141 5.57 -13.12 3.90
CA ASN A 141 6.09 -14.48 3.71
C ASN A 141 5.10 -15.39 2.97
N SER A 142 3.89 -15.54 3.52
CA SER A 142 2.85 -16.41 2.92
C SER A 142 2.36 -15.87 1.58
N VAL A 143 2.25 -14.55 1.44
CA VAL A 143 1.81 -13.90 0.19
C VAL A 143 2.80 -14.20 -0.94
N LEU A 144 4.10 -13.99 -0.69
CA LEU A 144 5.15 -14.24 -1.68
C LEU A 144 5.26 -15.74 -2.02
N GLN A 145 5.10 -16.63 -1.03
CA GLN A 145 5.04 -18.07 -1.28
C GLN A 145 3.87 -18.46 -2.18
N ASN A 146 2.69 -17.89 -1.97
CA ASN A 146 1.51 -18.11 -2.82
C ASN A 146 1.71 -17.58 -4.25
N LEU A 147 2.56 -16.56 -4.42
CA LEU A 147 2.99 -16.06 -5.74
C LEU A 147 4.12 -16.88 -6.39
N GLY A 148 4.55 -17.98 -5.75
CA GLY A 148 5.55 -18.91 -6.27
C GLY A 148 6.97 -18.72 -5.73
N LEU A 149 7.22 -17.68 -4.93
CA LEU A 149 8.53 -17.44 -4.30
C LEU A 149 8.65 -18.30 -3.04
N THR A 150 8.92 -19.59 -3.20
CA THR A 150 8.95 -20.54 -2.06
C THR A 150 10.36 -20.88 -1.59
N ASP A 151 11.31 -21.05 -2.50
CA ASP A 151 12.67 -21.51 -2.16
C ASP A 151 13.43 -20.53 -1.28
N MET A 152 13.22 -19.22 -1.46
CA MET A 152 13.89 -18.19 -0.67
C MET A 152 13.60 -18.26 0.84
N PHE A 153 12.48 -18.88 1.24
CA PHE A 153 12.07 -19.04 2.63
C PHE A 153 12.49 -20.38 3.24
N LYS A 154 13.09 -21.28 2.45
CA LYS A 154 13.46 -22.63 2.88
C LYS A 154 14.97 -22.76 3.01
N LYS A 155 15.42 -23.24 4.16
CA LYS A 155 16.86 -23.39 4.48
C LYS A 155 17.61 -24.29 3.51
N ASP A 156 16.92 -25.29 2.99
CA ASP A 156 17.43 -26.40 2.22
C ASP A 156 17.38 -26.16 0.69
N THR A 157 16.57 -25.22 0.22
CA THR A 157 16.44 -24.89 -1.21
C THR A 157 16.79 -23.45 -1.56
N CYS A 158 17.01 -22.56 -0.58
CA CYS A 158 17.38 -21.18 -0.82
C CYS A 158 18.80 -21.06 -1.40
N ASP A 159 18.92 -20.47 -2.59
CA ASP A 159 20.20 -20.11 -3.20
C ASP A 159 20.42 -18.58 -3.17
N LEU A 160 21.25 -18.14 -2.22
CA LEU A 160 21.73 -16.75 -2.11
C LEU A 160 23.25 -16.65 -2.34
N SER A 161 23.81 -17.56 -3.14
CA SER A 161 25.26 -17.63 -3.41
C SER A 161 25.84 -16.34 -4.03
N GLY A 162 25.01 -15.55 -4.71
CA GLY A 162 25.39 -14.23 -5.24
C GLY A 162 25.55 -13.13 -4.18
N ILE A 163 25.02 -13.33 -2.96
CA ILE A 163 25.08 -12.38 -1.83
C ILE A 163 26.08 -12.86 -0.78
N SER A 164 26.11 -14.16 -0.50
CA SER A 164 26.90 -14.77 0.56
C SER A 164 27.52 -16.07 0.10
N SER A 165 28.79 -16.31 0.46
CA SER A 165 29.48 -17.58 0.22
C SER A 165 29.01 -18.74 1.12
N SER A 166 28.22 -18.46 2.15
CA SER A 166 27.66 -19.48 3.03
C SER A 166 26.36 -20.05 2.46
N SER A 167 26.33 -21.38 2.39
CA SER A 167 25.27 -22.18 1.78
C SER A 167 24.02 -22.36 2.65
N ALA A 168 23.92 -21.63 3.77
CA ALA A 168 22.85 -21.81 4.75
C ALA A 168 22.09 -20.50 5.05
N ALA A 169 22.24 -19.50 4.18
CA ALA A 169 21.45 -18.27 4.25
C ALA A 169 20.06 -18.49 3.64
N TYR A 170 19.03 -17.96 4.30
CA TYR A 170 17.67 -17.94 3.78
C TYR A 170 16.94 -16.68 4.24
N VAL A 171 15.88 -16.30 3.54
CA VAL A 171 15.01 -15.20 3.95
C VAL A 171 14.08 -15.72 5.05
N SER A 172 14.24 -15.21 6.26
CA SER A 172 13.40 -15.57 7.39
C SER A 172 12.09 -14.79 7.40
N GLN A 173 12.14 -13.51 7.02
CA GLN A 173 11.00 -12.62 7.15
C GLN A 173 11.01 -11.50 6.12
N VAL A 174 9.84 -11.19 5.58
CA VAL A 174 9.57 -9.99 4.79
C VAL A 174 8.42 -9.24 5.46
N ILE A 175 8.68 -8.03 5.96
CA ILE A 175 7.66 -7.16 6.54
C ILE A 175 7.50 -5.93 5.67
N HIS A 176 6.27 -5.57 5.34
CA HIS A 176 5.92 -4.32 4.68
C HIS A 176 5.01 -3.48 5.58
N LYS A 177 5.37 -2.21 5.79
CA LYS A 177 4.56 -1.25 6.56
C LYS A 177 4.27 -0.04 5.71
N ALA A 178 3.01 0.36 5.67
CA ALA A 178 2.54 1.49 4.88
C ALA A 178 1.67 2.43 5.72
N PHE A 179 1.73 3.71 5.39
CA PHE A 179 0.97 4.80 5.97
C PHE A 179 0.44 5.70 4.86
N LEU A 180 -0.80 6.16 4.99
CA LEU A 180 -1.45 7.09 4.09
C LEU A 180 -2.32 8.07 4.89
N ASP A 181 -2.19 9.37 4.64
CA ASP A 181 -2.96 10.45 5.26
C ASP A 181 -3.52 11.36 4.17
N VAL A 182 -4.84 11.32 4.03
CA VAL A 182 -5.59 12.08 3.04
C VAL A 182 -6.34 13.20 3.75
N THR A 183 -6.02 14.43 3.38
CA THR A 183 -6.54 15.66 4.00
C THR A 183 -7.00 16.66 2.95
N GLU A 184 -7.51 17.80 3.41
CA GLU A 184 -7.98 18.90 2.55
C GLU A 184 -6.83 19.51 1.73
N GLU A 185 -5.62 19.49 2.28
CA GLU A 185 -4.42 20.07 1.67
C GLU A 185 -3.83 19.17 0.58
N GLY A 186 -3.85 17.85 0.80
CA GLY A 186 -3.13 16.91 -0.03
C GLY A 186 -3.11 15.49 0.54
N CYS A 187 -2.11 14.74 0.09
CA CYS A 187 -1.84 13.38 0.49
C CYS A 187 -0.40 13.26 0.98
N GLU A 188 -0.22 12.62 2.14
CA GLU A 188 1.08 12.16 2.64
C GLU A 188 1.05 10.64 2.77
N ALA A 189 1.96 9.96 2.09
CA ALA A 189 2.11 8.52 2.12
C ALA A 189 3.55 8.13 2.43
N ALA A 190 3.74 7.07 3.18
CA ALA A 190 5.04 6.50 3.47
C ALA A 190 4.93 4.98 3.48
N ALA A 191 5.92 4.29 2.97
CA ALA A 191 6.00 2.85 3.09
C ALA A 191 7.44 2.41 3.27
N ALA A 192 7.66 1.29 3.95
CA ALA A 192 8.93 0.60 3.87
C ALA A 192 8.75 -0.91 3.91
N THR A 193 9.70 -1.59 3.29
CA THR A 193 9.77 -3.04 3.23
C THR A 193 11.10 -3.48 3.80
N ARG A 194 11.07 -4.39 4.76
CA ARG A 194 12.25 -5.05 5.34
C ARG A 194 12.28 -6.50 4.92
N ILE A 195 13.43 -6.96 4.46
CA ILE A 195 13.74 -8.37 4.20
C ILE A 195 14.87 -8.77 5.14
N CYS A 196 14.63 -9.78 5.98
CA CYS A 196 15.60 -10.32 6.93
C CYS A 196 16.16 -11.65 6.42
N MET A 197 17.48 -11.81 6.49
CA MET A 197 18.19 -13.04 6.15
C MET A 197 18.94 -13.55 7.38
N LEU A 198 18.81 -14.84 7.65
CA LEU A 198 19.49 -15.52 8.77
C LEU A 198 20.46 -16.57 8.26
N TYR A 199 21.47 -16.89 9.07
CA TYR A 199 22.29 -18.09 8.91
C TYR A 199 21.85 -19.22 9.84
N LEU A 200 22.15 -20.45 9.44
CA LEU A 200 22.25 -21.57 10.39
C LEU A 200 23.61 -21.51 11.12
N LEU A 201 23.57 -21.37 12.44
CA LEU A 201 24.68 -21.80 13.28
C LEU A 201 24.59 -23.33 13.45
N SER A 202 25.52 -24.07 12.86
CA SER A 202 25.70 -25.47 13.24
C SER A 202 26.45 -25.50 14.59
N PHE A 203 25.72 -25.68 15.69
CA PHE A 203 26.34 -26.13 16.92
C PHE A 203 26.78 -27.59 16.72
N SER A 204 28.02 -27.78 16.27
CA SER A 204 28.73 -29.01 16.57
C SER A 204 28.88 -29.05 18.09
N LEU A 205 28.08 -29.87 18.77
CA LEU A 205 28.41 -30.34 20.10
C LEU A 205 29.73 -31.10 19.97
N ILE A 206 30.85 -30.38 20.14
CA ILE A 206 32.14 -30.99 20.40
C ILE A 206 31.99 -31.61 21.79
N ASN A 207 31.56 -32.87 21.82
CA ASN A 207 31.80 -33.77 22.94
C ASN A 207 33.33 -33.80 23.15
N LYS A 208 33.82 -32.97 24.07
CA LYS A 208 35.13 -33.19 24.67
C LYS A 208 34.98 -34.27 25.72
N TYR A 209 35.56 -35.42 25.40
CA TYR A 209 35.92 -36.48 26.33
C TYR A 209 36.73 -35.94 27.52
#